data_AF-A0A1G5BCR3-F1
#
_entry.id   AF-A0A1G5BCR3-F1
#
_cell.length_a   1.000
_cell.length_b   1.000
_cell.length_c   1.000
_cell.angle_alpha   90.00
_cell.angle_beta   90.00
_cell.angle_gamma   90.00
#
_symmetry.space_group_name_H-M   'P 1'
#
loop_
_entity.id
_entity.type
_entity.pdbx_description
1 polymer ?
#
loop_
_entity_poly.entity_id
_entity_poly.type
_entity_poly.pdbx_seq_one_letter_code
_entity_poly.pdbx_strand_id
1 'polypeptide(L)' 'MEVTYKNEILKYIDDFHGEPVLWITDPSQRNMEHMTFVGGYPNEYAIYLRDLSQDEREDIYRQLKH' A
#
# COMPACT_ATOMS: atom_id res chain seq x y z
N MET A 1 7.31 -4.89 -5.44
CA MET A 1 8.29 -5.13 -4.35
C MET A 1 7.51 -5.26 -3.05
N GLU A 2 8.02 -5.94 -2.03
CA GLU A 2 7.36 -6.03 -0.73
C GLU A 2 7.86 -4.91 0.19
N VAL A 3 6.95 -4.33 0.96
CA VAL A 3 7.22 -3.23 1.89
C VAL A 3 6.53 -3.54 3.21
N THR A 4 7.22 -3.31 4.32
CA THR A 4 6.63 -3.40 5.65
C THR A 4 6.00 -2.05 6.01
N TYR A 5 4.70 -2.03 6.27
CA TYR A 5 3.96 -0.84 6.71
C TYR A 5 3.12 -1.21 7.93
N LYS A 6 3.30 -0.50 9.05
CA LYS A 6 2.59 -0.76 10.32
C LYS A 6 2.60 -2.24 10.74
N ASN A 7 3.76 -2.89 10.62
CA ASN A 7 4.02 -4.32 10.91
C ASN A 7 3.36 -5.33 9.95
N GLU A 8 2.78 -4.87 8.85
CA GLU A 8 2.18 -5.71 7.81
C GLU A 8 3.00 -5.66 6.53
N ILE A 9 3.03 -6.77 5.78
CA ILE A 9 3.71 -6.83 4.48
C ILE A 9 2.71 -6.48 3.40
N LEU A 10 2.94 -5.39 2.68
CA LEU A 10 2.15 -4.95 1.54
C LEU A 10 3.00 -4.96 0.27
N LYS A 11 2.34 -4.99 -0.89
CA LYS A 11 3.04 -5.00 -2.17
C LYS A 11 3.06 -3.60 -2.78
N TYR A 12 4.24 -3.00 -2.90
CA TYR A 12 4.44 -1.78 -3.67
C TYR A 12 4.31 -2.07 -5.17
N ILE A 13 3.30 -1.47 -5.80
CA ILE A 13 3.01 -1.53 -7.24
C ILE A 13 2.42 -0.20 -7.71
N ASP A 14 2.37 0.02 -9.02
CA ASP A 14 1.55 1.07 -9.62
C ASP A 14 0.14 0.54 -9.89
N ASP A 15 -0.88 1.35 -9.64
CA ASP A 15 -2.26 1.04 -9.99
C ASP A 15 -2.52 1.14 -11.50
N PHE A 16 -3.77 0.95 -11.94
CA PHE A 16 -4.13 0.99 -13.35
C PHE A 16 -3.89 2.37 -14.02
N HIS A 17 -3.78 3.44 -13.22
CA HIS A 17 -3.49 4.80 -13.68
C HIS A 17 -2.01 5.18 -13.57
N GLY A 18 -1.15 4.26 -13.10
CA GLY A 18 0.26 4.51 -12.87
C GLY A 18 0.55 5.23 -11.55
N GLU A 19 -0.40 5.25 -10.61
CA GLU A 19 -0.20 5.83 -9.29
C GLU A 19 0.39 4.78 -8.34
N PRO A 20 1.50 5.08 -7.63
CA PRO A 20 2.10 4.12 -6.72
C PRO A 20 1.24 3.91 -5.48
N VAL A 21 1.02 2.64 -5.15
CA VAL A 21 0.19 2.19 -4.04
C VAL A 21 0.85 1.04 -3.26
N LEU A 22 0.43 0.86 -2.01
CA LEU A 22 0.65 -0.37 -1.25
C LEU A 22 -0.57 -1.28 -1.41
N TRP A 23 -0.42 -2.33 -2.18
CA TRP A 23 -1.48 -3.30 -2.49
C TRP A 23 -1.58 -4.38 -1.41
N ILE A 24 -2.82 -4.77 -1.10
CA ILE A 24 -3.17 -5.82 -0.12
C ILE A 24 -2.55 -7.18 -0.48
N THR A 25 -2.03 -7.89 0.51
CA THR A 25 -1.51 -9.27 0.36
C THR A 25 -2.30 -10.28 1.18
N ASP A 26 -2.94 -9.83 2.27
CA ASP A 26 -3.76 -10.65 3.16
C ASP A 26 -5.14 -10.00 3.42
N PRO A 27 -6.27 -10.75 3.32
CA PRO A 27 -7.61 -10.21 3.56
C PRO A 27 -7.84 -9.55 4.94
N SER A 28 -7.04 -9.86 5.96
CA SER A 28 -7.13 -9.23 7.28
C SER A 28 -6.69 -7.76 7.27
N GLN A 29 -5.85 -7.36 6.30
CA GLN A 29 -5.31 -6.01 6.14
C GLN A 29 -6.37 -4.99 5.70
N ARG A 30 -7.58 -5.43 5.30
CA ARG A 30 -8.70 -4.55 4.94
C ARG A 30 -9.08 -3.53 6.02
N ASN A 31 -8.74 -3.82 7.28
CA ASN A 31 -9.03 -2.95 8.42
C ASN A 31 -7.87 -2.00 8.79
N MET A 32 -6.78 -2.00 8.02
CA MET A 32 -5.67 -1.07 8.24
C MET A 32 -6.09 0.38 7.95
N GLU A 33 -5.44 1.32 8.62
CA GLU A 33 -5.60 2.75 8.34
C GLU A 33 -5.18 3.08 6.90
N HIS A 34 -5.87 4.04 6.27
CA HIS A 34 -5.70 4.46 4.86
C HIS A 34 -6.04 3.41 3.79
N MET A 35 -6.47 2.21 4.20
CA MET A 35 -6.85 1.17 3.27
C MET A 35 -8.11 1.58 2.51
N THR A 36 -8.02 1.59 1.18
CA THR A 36 -9.09 2.02 0.28
C THR A 36 -9.50 0.87 -0.61
N PHE A 37 -10.82 0.63 -0.75
CA PHE A 37 -11.35 -0.31 -1.73
C PHE A 37 -11.22 0.28 -3.14
N VAL A 38 -10.52 -0.40 -4.04
CA VAL A 38 -10.17 0.14 -5.38
C VAL A 38 -10.96 -0.44 -6.54
N GLY A 39 -11.82 -1.45 -6.31
CA GLY A 39 -12.87 -1.86 -7.27
C GLY A 39 -12.85 -3.35 -7.64
N GLY A 40 -13.38 -3.71 -8.80
CA GLY A 40 -13.22 -5.01 -9.50
C GLY A 40 -13.70 -6.30 -8.79
N TYR A 41 -13.13 -6.61 -7.63
CA TYR A 41 -13.36 -7.83 -6.86
C TYR A 41 -13.30 -7.55 -5.34
N PRO A 42 -13.93 -8.38 -4.49
CA PRO A 42 -14.01 -8.15 -3.04
C PRO A 42 -12.68 -8.02 -2.28
N ASN A 43 -11.55 -8.28 -2.93
CA ASN A 43 -10.21 -8.29 -2.34
C ASN A 43 -9.28 -7.24 -2.98
N GLU A 44 -9.81 -6.26 -3.72
CA GLU A 44 -8.98 -5.19 -4.28
C GLU A 44 -8.97 -4.00 -3.33
N TYR A 45 -7.90 -3.95 -2.52
CA TYR A 45 -7.64 -2.84 -1.61
C TYR A 45 -6.22 -2.35 -1.78
N ALA A 46 -6.04 -1.04 -1.61
CA ALA A 46 -4.73 -0.42 -1.65
C ALA A 46 -4.67 0.79 -0.73
N ILE A 47 -3.46 1.11 -0.27
CA ILE A 47 -3.13 2.37 0.39
C ILE A 47 -2.43 3.24 -0.63
N TYR A 48 -3.02 4.40 -0.93
CA TYR A 48 -2.41 5.38 -1.82
C TYR A 48 -1.29 6.13 -1.09
N LEU A 49 -0.10 6.20 -1.70
CA LEU A 49 1.03 6.90 -1.07
C LEU A 49 0.74 8.39 -0.84
N ARG A 50 -0.09 9.02 -1.66
CA ARG A 50 -0.49 10.43 -1.49
C ARG A 50 -1.28 10.70 -0.20
N ASP A 51 -1.92 9.66 0.36
CA ASP A 51 -2.75 9.77 1.56
C ASP A 51 -1.93 9.54 2.85
N LEU A 52 -0.65 9.18 2.70
CA LEU A 52 0.29 8.97 3.79
C LEU A 52 1.06 10.25 4.16
N SER A 53 1.48 10.32 5.41
CA SER A 53 2.38 11.38 5.86
C SER A 53 3.72 11.34 5.11
N GLN A 54 4.48 12.44 5.20
CA GLN A 54 5.81 12.49 4.58
C GLN A 54 6.75 11.43 5.19
N ASP A 55 6.71 11.25 6.51
CA ASP A 55 7.58 10.30 7.20
C ASP A 55 7.28 8.84 6.81
N GLU A 56 5.99 8.49 6.68
CA GLU A 56 5.59 7.16 6.20
C GLU A 56 6.06 6.89 4.76
N ARG A 57 5.92 7.88 3.88
CA ARG A 57 6.42 7.76 2.50
C ARG A 57 7.93 7.60 2.44
N GLU A 58 8.67 8.38 3.22
CA GLU A 58 10.13 8.28 3.25
C GLU A 58 10.60 6.92 3.77
N ASP A 59 9.91 6.33 4.75
CA ASP A 59 10.21 4.97 5.21
C ASP A 59 10.00 3.92 4.10
N ILE A 60 8.86 4.00 3.39
CA ILE A 60 8.57 3.13 2.24
C ILE A 60 9.67 3.28 1.18
N TYR A 61 10.05 4.50 0.82
CA TYR A 61 11.08 4.74 -0.20
C TYR A 61 12.47 4.28 0.24
N ARG A 62 12.78 4.30 1.53
CA ARG A 62 14.04 3.72 2.05
C ARG A 62 14.06 2.21 1.85
N GLN A 63 12.95 1.52 2.09
CA GLN A 63 12.84 0.07 1.89
C GLN A 63 13.02 -0.33 0.41
N LEU A 64 12.55 0.49 -0.55
CA LEU A 64 12.67 0.21 -1.99
C LEU A 64 14.07 0.44 -2.58
N LYS A 65 14.95 1.16 -1.88
CA LYS A 65 16.31 1.46 -2.34
C LYS A 65 17.33 0.37 -1.96
N HIS A 66 16.90 -0.64 -1.22
CA HIS A 66 17.68 -1.78 -0.76
C HIS A 66 17.23 -3.07 -1.44
#